data_AF-A0AAD9KSX6-F1
#
_entry.id   AF-A0AAD9KSX6-F1
#
_cell.length_a   1.000
_cell.length_b   1.000
_cell.length_c   1.000
_cell.angle_alpha   90.00
_cell.angle_beta   90.00
_cell.angle_gamma   90.00
#
_symmetry.space_group_name_H-M   'P 1'
#
loop_
_entity.id
_entity.type
_entity.pdbx_description
1 polymer ?
#
loop_
_entity_poly.entity_id
_entity_poly.type
_entity_poly.pdbx_seq_one_letter_code
_entity_poly.pdbx_strand_id
1 'polypeptide(L)'
;MEAGVGFGIKQDIVTKLTEMPQPVSDIIMTMTLPLSKDNFATIISVYAPTMTNPEENKEAFYNQLASVLSGIPRTDKLLLIGDFIARI
;
A
#
# COMPACT_ATOMS: atom_id res chain seq x y z
N MET A 1 7.89 -19.28 0.70
CA MET A 1 6.49 -18.87 0.54
C MET A 1 6.55 -17.54 -0.18
N GLU A 2 5.98 -17.42 -1.38
CA GLU A 2 5.76 -16.12 -1.99
C GLU A 2 4.69 -15.41 -1.15
N ALA A 3 5.10 -14.41 -0.39
CA ALA A 3 4.18 -13.57 0.36
C ALA A 3 3.59 -12.55 -0.61
N GLY A 4 2.26 -12.47 -0.68
CA GLY A 4 1.54 -11.54 -1.54
C GLY A 4 0.67 -10.60 -0.72
N VAL A 5 0.51 -9.37 -1.20
CA VAL A 5 -0.45 -8.41 -0.66
C VAL A 5 -1.66 -8.26 -1.57
N GLY A 6 -2.82 -7.95 -0.99
CA GLY A 6 -4.05 -7.79 -1.75
C GLY A 6 -5.16 -7.13 -0.94
N PHE A 7 -6.17 -6.62 -1.64
CA PHE A 7 -7.37 -6.06 -1.03
C PHE A 7 -8.58 -6.96 -1.25
N GLY A 8 -9.27 -7.32 -0.17
CA GLY A 8 -10.64 -7.81 -0.22
C GLY A 8 -11.62 -6.64 -0.19
N ILE A 9 -12.33 -6.40 -1.29
CA ILE A 9 -13.24 -5.25 -1.41
C ILE A 9 -14.68 -5.77 -1.50
N LYS A 10 -15.56 -5.26 -0.63
CA LYS A 10 -16.99 -5.56 -0.71
C LYS A 10 -17.58 -4.99 -2.01
N GLN A 11 -18.42 -5.75 -2.71
CA GLN A 11 -19.01 -5.35 -4.00
C GLN A 11 -19.66 -3.96 -4.00
N ASP A 12 -20.36 -3.58 -2.92
CA ASP A 12 -21.01 -2.26 -2.78
C ASP A 12 -20.01 -1.09 -2.73
N ILE A 13 -18.74 -1.37 -2.41
CA ILE A 13 -17.64 -0.39 -2.39
C ILE A 13 -16.98 -0.32 -3.76
N VAL A 14 -16.89 -1.44 -4.49
CA VAL A 14 -16.30 -1.49 -5.85
C VAL A 14 -16.96 -0.49 -6.78
N THR A 15 -18.28 -0.32 -6.69
CA THR A 15 -19.04 0.64 -7.51
C THR A 15 -18.73 2.11 -7.22
N LYS A 16 -18.05 2.39 -6.10
CA LYS A 16 -17.66 3.74 -5.68
C LYS A 16 -16.18 4.02 -5.94
N LEU A 17 -15.42 3.02 -6.38
CA LEU A 17 -14.02 3.20 -6.72
C LEU A 17 -13.89 4.02 -8.00
N THR A 18 -12.98 4.98 -7.99
CA THR A 18 -12.55 5.68 -9.20
C THR A 18 -11.56 4.84 -9.99
N GLU A 19 -10.82 3.97 -9.31
CA GLU A 19 -9.83 3.07 -9.90
C GLU A 19 -9.74 1.77 -9.10
N MET A 20 -9.37 0.68 -9.78
CA MET A 20 -9.09 -0.59 -9.12
C MET A 20 -7.74 -0.53 -8.39
N PRO A 21 -7.53 -1.32 -7.32
CA PRO A 21 -6.23 -1.42 -6.68
C PRO A 21 -5.11 -1.74 -7.67
N GLN A 22 -3.97 -1.09 -7.48
CA GLN A 22 -2.81 -1.21 -8.36
C GLN A 22 -1.67 -1.94 -7.63
N PRO A 23 -1.14 -3.03 -8.19
CA PRO A 23 0.08 -3.64 -7.67
C PRO A 23 1.28 -2.74 -7.98
N VAL A 24 2.09 -2.45 -6.97
CA VAL A 24 3.38 -1.76 -7.13
C VAL A 24 4.52 -2.79 -7.21
N SER A 25 4.45 -3.81 -6.35
CA SER A 25 5.31 -4.99 -6.35
C SER A 25 4.60 -6.15 -5.64
N ASP A 26 5.23 -7.33 -5.56
CA ASP A 26 4.63 -8.51 -4.89
C ASP A 26 4.25 -8.23 -3.43
N ILE A 27 4.92 -7.26 -2.79
CA ILE A 27 4.79 -6.92 -1.37
C ILE A 27 4.23 -5.52 -1.12
N ILE A 28 3.88 -4.75 -2.16
CA ILE A 28 3.23 -3.43 -2.05
C ILE A 28 2.08 -3.33 -3.04
N MET A 29 0.89 -3.01 -2.54
CA MET A 29 -0.30 -2.72 -3.34
C MET A 29 -0.97 -1.45 -2.83
N THR A 30 -1.46 -0.62 -3.75
CA THR A 30 -2.13 0.65 -3.42
C THR A 30 -3.57 0.64 -3.90
N MET A 31 -4.41 1.43 -3.23
CA MET A 31 -5.78 1.70 -3.65
C MET A 31 -6.17 3.13 -3.24
N THR A 32 -6.77 3.88 -4.15
CA THR A 32 -7.30 5.21 -3.87
C THR A 32 -8.82 5.14 -3.70
N LEU A 33 -9.32 5.67 -2.59
CA LEU A 33 -10.74 5.76 -2.27
C LEU A 33 -11.18 7.23 -2.31
N PRO A 34 -12.18 7.59 -3.12
CA PRO A 34 -12.79 8.91 -3.02
C PRO A 34 -13.57 9.04 -1.71
N LEU A 35 -13.25 10.06 -0.91
CA LEU A 35 -13.96 10.36 0.35
C LEU A 35 -15.06 11.41 0.14
N SER A 36 -14.74 12.46 -0.61
CA SER A 36 -15.66 13.54 -0.98
C SER A 36 -15.16 14.21 -2.26
N LYS A 37 -15.84 15.27 -2.72
CA LYS A 37 -15.37 16.07 -3.86
C LYS A 37 -13.93 16.54 -3.61
N ASP A 38 -13.03 16.18 -4.53
CA ASP A 38 -11.60 16.51 -4.53
C ASP A 38 -10.84 16.10 -3.25
N ASN A 39 -11.30 15.05 -2.55
CA ASN A 39 -10.65 14.51 -1.36
C ASN A 39 -10.59 12.99 -1.42
N PHE A 40 -9.38 12.44 -1.30
CA PHE A 40 -9.10 11.03 -1.48
C PHE A 40 -8.39 10.45 -0.26
N ALA A 41 -8.53 9.14 -0.08
CA ALA A 41 -7.71 8.35 0.82
C ALA A 41 -6.90 7.36 0.00
N THR A 42 -5.57 7.41 0.11
CA THR A 42 -4.70 6.35 -0.40
C THR A 42 -4.49 5.31 0.70
N ILE A 43 -4.84 4.07 0.39
CA ILE A 43 -4.53 2.90 1.23
C ILE A 43 -3.34 2.18 0.59
N ILE A 44 -2.30 1.94 1.38
CA ILE A 44 -1.14 1.15 0.98
C ILE A 44 -1.14 -0.11 1.82
N SER A 45 -1.29 -1.27 1.17
CA SER A 45 -1.09 -2.57 1.80
C SER A 45 0.33 -3.02 1.55
N VAL A 46 1.07 -3.32 2.62
CA VAL A 46 2.46 -3.78 2.54
C VAL A 46 2.67 -5.09 3.30
N TYR A 47 3.63 -5.87 2.83
CA TYR A 47 4.22 -6.95 3.60
C TYR A 47 5.68 -6.59 3.86
N ALA A 48 6.03 -6.30 5.12
CA ALA A 48 7.39 -5.89 5.43
C ALA A 48 8.37 -7.06 5.22
N PRO A 49 9.57 -6.82 4.67
CA PRO A 49 10.60 -7.83 4.62
C PRO A 49 10.94 -8.33 6.03
N THR A 50 11.18 -9.64 6.17
CA THR A 50 11.58 -10.21 7.46
C THR A 50 13.01 -9.83 7.83
N MET A 51 13.38 -9.96 9.11
CA MET A 51 14.76 -9.69 9.56
C MET A 51 15.82 -10.53 8.81
N THR A 52 15.46 -11.73 8.38
CA THR A 52 16.34 -12.67 7.69
C THR A 52 16.49 -12.38 6.20
N ASN A 53 15.69 -11.45 5.63
CA ASN A 53 15.89 -11.02 4.26
C ASN A 53 17.25 -10.29 4.10
N PRO A 54 17.90 -10.41 2.93
CA PRO A 54 19.09 -9.63 2.61
C PRO A 54 18.85 -8.12 2.79
N GLU A 55 19.89 -7.38 3.17
CA GLU A 55 19.80 -5.93 3.38
C GLU A 55 19.36 -5.19 2.12
N GLU A 56 19.88 -5.62 0.95
CA GLU A 56 19.49 -5.10 -0.37
C GLU A 56 17.96 -5.18 -0.60
N ASN A 57 17.33 -6.29 -0.19
CA ASN A 57 15.88 -6.46 -0.34
C ASN A 57 15.10 -5.54 0.63
N LYS A 58 15.65 -5.26 1.81
CA LYS A 58 15.05 -4.31 2.76
C LYS A 58 15.16 -2.89 2.24
N GLU A 59 16.35 -2.49 1.78
CA GLU A 59 16.57 -1.17 1.18
C GLU A 59 15.68 -0.97 -0.05
N ALA A 60 15.58 -1.96 -0.94
CA ALA A 60 14.69 -1.90 -2.09
C ALA A 60 13.23 -1.70 -1.67
N PHE A 61 12.76 -2.42 -0.66
CA PHE A 61 11.41 -2.24 -0.10
C PHE A 61 11.19 -0.82 0.44
N TYR A 62 12.10 -0.32 1.30
CA TYR A 62 11.95 1.01 1.89
C TYR A 62 12.03 2.12 0.83
N ASN A 63 12.87 1.96 -0.19
CA ASN A 63 12.99 2.89 -1.32
C ASN A 63 11.71 2.89 -2.17
N GLN A 64 11.14 1.73 -2.46
CA GLN A 64 9.86 1.64 -3.17
C GLN A 64 8.72 2.27 -2.35
N LEU A 65 8.63 1.96 -1.06
CA LEU A 65 7.63 2.55 -0.17
C LEU A 65 7.76 4.07 -0.11
N ALA A 66 8.99 4.59 0.02
CA ALA A 66 9.25 6.02 0.01
C ALA A 66 8.83 6.68 -1.32
N SER A 67 9.09 6.02 -2.45
CA SER A 67 8.65 6.49 -3.77
C SER A 67 7.13 6.57 -3.86
N VAL A 68 6.41 5.53 -3.41
CA VAL A 68 4.93 5.54 -3.35
C VAL A 68 4.43 6.69 -2.48
N LEU A 69 4.97 6.83 -1.27
CA LEU A 69 4.58 7.89 -0.33
C LEU A 69 4.81 9.29 -0.90
N SER A 70 5.88 9.49 -1.67
CA SER A 70 6.20 10.78 -2.29
C SER A 70 5.24 11.18 -3.40
N GLY A 71 4.60 10.21 -4.07
CA GLY A 71 3.63 10.44 -5.12
C GLY A 71 2.23 10.82 -4.62
N ILE A 72 1.96 10.63 -3.33
CA ILE A 72 0.65 10.88 -2.74
C ILE A 72 0.50 12.37 -2.43
N PRO A 73 -0.56 13.05 -2.92
CA PRO A 73 -0.82 14.44 -2.58
C PRO A 73 -0.92 14.64 -1.06
N ARG A 74 -0.29 15.71 -0.53
CA ARG A 74 -0.30 16.00 0.92
C ARG A 74 -1.71 16.28 1.49
N THR A 75 -2.64 16.63 0.62
CA THR A 75 -4.05 16.86 0.95
C THR A 75 -4.81 15.56 1.19
N ASP A 76 -4.34 14.48 0.59
CA ASP A 76 -5.00 13.19 0.64
C ASP A 76 -4.74 12.53 1.98
N LYS A 77 -5.74 11.77 2.44
CA LYS A 77 -5.57 10.93 3.61
C LYS A 77 -4.71 9.73 3.23
N LEU A 78 -3.82 9.32 4.14
CA LEU A 78 -2.98 8.16 3.95
C LEU A 78 -3.29 7.14 5.03
N LEU A 79 -3.51 5.89 4.60
CA LEU A 79 -3.56 4.74 5.49
C LEU A 79 -2.54 3.70 5.02
N LEU A 80 -1.55 3.46 5.87
CA LEU A 80 -0.54 2.43 5.65
C LEU A 80 -0.90 1.20 6.50
N ILE A 81 -1.25 0.09 5.85
CA ILE A 81 -1.71 -1.16 6.49
C ILE A 81 -0.84 -2.34 6.07
N GLY A 82 -0.87 -3.39 6.88
CA GLY A 82 -0.22 -4.65 6.55
C GLY A 82 0.59 -5.23 7.70
N ASP A 83 1.40 -6.23 7.37
CA ASP A 83 2.24 -6.92 8.33
C ASP A 83 3.56 -6.17 8.50
N PHE A 84 3.54 -5.20 9.41
CA PHE A 84 4.76 -4.59 9.93
C PHE A 84 5.29 -5.50 11.03
N ILE A 85 6.06 -6.54 10.67
CA ILE A 85 6.87 -7.28 11.65
C ILE A 85 8.02 -6.37 12.11
N ALA A 86 7.66 -5.29 12.81
CA ALA A 86 8.57 -4.47 13.58
C ALA A 86 8.66 -5.13 14.96
N ARG A 87 9.76 -5.82 15.22
CA ARG A 87 10.05 -6.29 16.58
C ARG A 87 10.39 -5.05 17.42
N ILE A 88 9.55 -4.76 18.41
CA ILE A 88 9.83 -3.83 19.51
C ILE A 88 10.92 -4.41 20.41
#